data_AF-A0A355GFY9-F1
#
_entry.id   AF-A0A355GFY9-F1
#
_cell.length_a   1.000
_cell.length_b   1.000
_cell.length_c   1.000
_cell.angle_alpha   90.00
_cell.angle_beta   90.00
_cell.angle_gamma   90.00
#
_symmetry.space_group_name_H-M   'P 1'
#
loop_
_entity.id
_entity.type
_entity.pdbx_description
1 polymer ?
#
loop_
_entity_poly.entity_id
_entity_poly.type
_entity_poly.pdbx_seq_one_letter_code
_entity_poly.pdbx_strand_id
1 'polypeptide(L)'
;MTRINTNVASLRGLRSLNKSTNLLDTSLTRLSTGLKINSGKDNPSGLIASETLRSQVSAIEQSIKNSNRASNVIATADSALGEVTNLLNQVRGLVQEGLNKGALSQDEIAANQLQIDTALSAINRISANTSFAGDK
;
A
#
# COMPACT_ATOMS: atom_id res chain seq x y z
N MET A 1 11.97 47.23 60.47
CA MET A 1 11.45 48.07 59.37
C MET A 1 10.63 47.21 58.41
N THR A 2 9.32 47.18 58.62
CA THR A 2 8.34 46.66 57.66
C THR A 2 8.17 47.72 56.57
N ARG A 3 8.65 47.45 55.36
CA ARG A 3 8.41 48.35 54.22
C ARG A 3 6.93 48.22 53.80
N ILE A 4 6.14 49.27 54.04
CA ILE A 4 4.69 49.32 53.73
C ILE A 4 4.43 49.39 52.20
N ASN A 5 5.36 49.95 51.43
CA ASN A 5 5.20 50.15 49.97
C ASN A 5 5.39 48.90 49.10
N THR A 6 5.92 47.79 49.61
CA THR A 6 6.12 46.57 48.80
C THR A 6 5.88 45.33 49.64
N ASN A 7 4.73 44.68 49.41
CA ASN A 7 4.38 43.44 50.13
C ASN A 7 5.08 42.23 49.49
N VAL A 8 6.27 41.90 49.99
CA VAL A 8 7.08 40.78 49.52
C VAL A 8 6.40 39.42 49.73
N ALA A 9 5.56 39.26 50.76
CA ALA A 9 4.82 38.02 50.98
C ALA A 9 3.74 37.81 49.89
N SER A 10 2.96 38.84 49.57
CA SER A 10 1.99 38.81 48.48
C SER A 10 2.64 38.60 47.12
N LEU A 11 3.80 39.23 46.84
CA LEU A 11 4.55 39.01 45.60
C LEU A 11 5.05 37.57 45.46
N ARG A 12 5.46 36.94 46.57
CA ARG A 12 5.82 35.50 46.56
C ARG A 12 4.60 34.62 46.29
N GLY A 13 3.45 34.92 46.91
CA GLY A 13 2.19 34.24 46.63
C GLY A 13 1.78 34.33 45.16
N LEU A 14 1.86 35.53 44.56
CA LEU A 14 1.56 35.77 43.15
C LEU A 14 2.50 34.98 42.21
N ARG A 15 3.81 34.92 42.51
CA ARG A 15 4.77 34.12 41.72
C ARG A 15 4.44 32.63 41.78
N SER A 16 4.08 32.10 42.95
CA SER A 16 3.67 30.71 43.10
C SER A 16 2.38 30.41 42.33
N LEU A 17 1.39 31.30 42.39
CA LEU A 17 0.15 31.18 41.62
C LEU A 17 0.43 31.15 40.11
N ASN A 18 1.23 32.09 39.60
CA ASN A 18 1.60 32.13 38.18
C ASN A 18 2.33 30.84 37.74
N LYS A 19 3.19 30.27 38.60
CA LYS A 19 3.84 28.98 38.32
C LYS A 19 2.81 27.84 38.24
N SER A 20 1.85 27.80 39.15
CA SER A 20 0.77 26.79 39.14
C SER A 20 -0.13 26.93 37.91
N THR A 21 -0.50 28.15 37.53
CA THR A 21 -1.29 28.41 36.31
C THR A 21 -0.56 27.93 35.06
N ASN A 22 0.73 28.25 34.91
CA ASN A 22 1.51 27.79 33.75
C ASN A 22 1.61 26.25 33.66
N LEU A 23 1.73 25.57 34.82
CA LEU A 23 1.74 24.10 34.87
C LEU A 23 0.37 23.50 34.52
N LEU A 24 -0.71 24.14 34.97
CA LEU A 24 -2.07 23.76 34.61
C LEU A 24 -2.30 23.89 33.11
N ASP A 25 -1.92 25.02 32.50
CA ASP A 25 -2.07 25.26 31.06
C ASP A 25 -1.30 24.24 30.22
N THR A 26 -0.09 23.88 30.66
CA THR A 26 0.70 22.82 30.02
C THR A 26 0.00 21.47 30.12
N SER A 27 -0.59 21.17 31.27
CA SER A 27 -1.31 19.91 31.51
C SER A 27 -2.59 19.83 30.69
N LEU A 28 -3.34 20.93 30.58
CA LEU A 28 -4.52 21.05 29.73
C LEU A 28 -4.16 20.91 28.25
N THR A 29 -3.05 21.49 27.80
CA THR A 29 -2.57 21.33 26.42
C THR A 29 -2.27 19.86 26.11
N ARG A 30 -1.52 19.17 26.99
CA ARG A 30 -1.23 17.74 26.86
C ARG A 30 -2.49 16.87 26.89
N LEU A 31 -3.46 17.22 27.72
CA LEU A 31 -4.74 16.52 27.77
C LEU A 31 -5.53 16.72 26.48
N SER A 32 -5.57 17.94 25.95
CA SER A 32 -6.31 18.27 24.73
C SER A 32 -5.71 17.65 23.48
N THR A 33 -4.37 17.54 23.39
CA THR A 33 -3.69 16.93 22.24
C THR A 33 -3.49 15.43 22.39
N GLY A 34 -3.53 14.92 23.62
CA GLY A 34 -3.10 13.56 23.96
C GLY A 34 -1.59 13.34 23.81
N LEU A 35 -0.81 14.37 23.48
CA LEU A 35 0.63 14.27 23.25
C LEU A 35 1.41 14.79 24.45
N LYS A 36 2.41 14.01 24.88
CA LYS A 36 3.36 14.42 25.93
C LYS A 36 4.25 15.58 25.47
N ILE A 37 4.65 15.59 24.20
CA ILE A 37 5.49 16.63 23.57
C ILE A 37 4.60 17.40 22.61
N ASN A 38 4.30 18.66 22.92
CA ASN A 38 3.46 19.53 22.09
C ASN A 38 4.27 20.56 21.32
N SER A 39 5.43 20.96 21.85
CA SER A 39 6.31 21.93 21.22
C SER A 39 7.76 21.48 21.25
N GLY A 40 8.56 21.94 20.28
CA GLY A 40 10.01 21.70 20.25
C GLY A 40 10.75 22.34 21.43
N LYS A 41 10.11 23.26 22.16
CA LYS A 41 10.63 23.86 23.40
C LYS A 41 10.61 22.86 24.57
N ASP A 42 9.65 21.93 24.59
CA ASP A 42 9.49 20.98 25.69
C ASP A 42 10.51 19.85 25.63
N ASN A 43 10.80 19.36 24.42
CA ASN A 43 11.82 18.35 24.14
C ASN A 43 12.15 18.31 22.63
N PRO A 44 13.19 19.02 22.16
CA PRO A 44 13.50 19.10 20.73
C PRO A 44 13.94 17.75 20.16
N SER A 45 14.80 17.00 20.86
CA SER A 45 15.28 15.70 20.40
C SER A 45 14.15 14.66 20.36
N GLY A 46 13.26 14.68 21.36
CA GLY A 46 12.08 13.80 21.39
C GLY A 46 11.08 14.11 20.28
N LEU A 47 10.89 15.39 19.96
CA LEU A 47 10.05 15.81 18.84
C LEU A 47 10.65 15.37 17.49
N ILE A 48 11.95 15.53 17.29
CA ILE A 48 12.64 15.09 16.06
C ILE A 48 12.49 13.58 15.88
N ALA A 49 12.72 12.80 16.94
CA ALA A 49 12.55 11.35 16.89
C ALA A 49 11.10 10.96 16.57
N SER A 50 10.10 11.60 17.19
CA SER A 50 8.70 11.30 16.91
C SER A 50 8.28 11.65 15.49
N GLU A 51 8.74 12.78 14.95
CA GLU A 51 8.44 13.17 13.56
C GLU A 51 9.15 12.25 12.56
N THR A 52 10.37 11.81 12.87
CA THR A 52 11.09 10.83 12.06
C THR A 52 10.32 9.50 12.00
N LEU A 53 9.87 9.00 13.15
CA LEU A 53 9.05 7.79 13.23
C LEU A 53 7.71 7.97 12.51
N ARG A 54 7.05 9.12 12.67
CA ARG A 54 5.80 9.44 11.95
C ARG A 54 6.01 9.42 10.43
N SER A 55 7.09 10.02 9.95
CA SER A 55 7.46 9.98 8.53
C SER A 55 7.74 8.54 8.05
N GLN A 56 8.41 7.72 8.86
CA GLN A 56 8.65 6.31 8.54
C GLN A 56 7.35 5.51 8.47
N VAL A 57 6.42 5.73 9.40
CA VAL A 57 5.08 5.10 9.38
C VAL A 57 4.36 5.45 8.08
N SER A 58 4.28 6.73 7.72
CA SER A 58 3.65 7.14 6.46
C SER A 58 4.35 6.55 5.22
N ALA A 59 5.68 6.44 5.24
CA ALA A 59 6.43 5.81 4.17
C ALA A 59 6.12 4.30 4.05
N ILE A 60 6.06 3.59 5.19
CA ILE A 60 5.70 2.17 5.24
C ILE A 60 4.26 1.95 4.77
N GLU A 61 3.30 2.79 5.20
CA GLU A 61 1.91 2.71 4.73
C GLU A 61 1.81 2.84 3.21
N GLN A 62 2.57 3.76 2.62
CA GLN A 62 2.62 3.88 1.17
C GLN A 62 3.32 2.68 0.52
N SER A 63 4.38 2.16 1.12
CA SER A 63 5.05 0.93 0.65
C SER A 63 4.09 -0.27 0.64
N ILE A 64 3.25 -0.42 1.67
CA ILE A 64 2.24 -1.48 1.74
C ILE A 64 1.24 -1.33 0.60
N LYS A 65 0.74 -0.11 0.34
CA LYS A 65 -0.15 0.16 -0.80
C LYS A 65 0.51 -0.20 -2.13
N ASN A 66 1.79 0.13 -2.30
CA ASN A 66 2.56 -0.20 -3.50
C ASN A 66 2.74 -1.72 -3.65
N SER A 67 3.06 -2.44 -2.58
CA SER A 67 3.17 -3.91 -2.57
C SER A 67 1.83 -4.58 -2.91
N ASN A 68 0.71 -4.07 -2.38
CA ASN A 68 -0.62 -4.58 -2.73
C ASN A 68 -0.95 -4.35 -4.21
N ARG A 69 -0.57 -3.19 -4.77
CA ARG A 69 -0.72 -2.93 -6.21
C ARG A 69 0.12 -3.90 -7.04
N ALA A 70 1.37 -4.15 -6.65
CA ALA A 70 2.23 -5.12 -7.33
C ALA A 70 1.65 -6.55 -7.26
N SER A 71 1.10 -6.94 -6.11
CA SER A 71 0.41 -8.23 -5.96
C SER A 71 -0.78 -8.36 -6.93
N ASN A 72 -1.58 -7.29 -7.08
CA ASN A 72 -2.72 -7.29 -8.01
C ASN A 72 -2.27 -7.38 -9.48
N VAL A 73 -1.16 -6.73 -9.85
CA VAL A 73 -0.55 -6.86 -11.18
C VAL A 73 -0.16 -8.31 -11.43
N ILE A 74 0.56 -8.92 -10.49
CA ILE A 74 1.02 -10.31 -10.58
C ILE A 74 -0.18 -11.26 -10.69
N ALA A 75 -1.22 -11.08 -9.88
CA ALA A 75 -2.43 -11.90 -9.93
C ALA A 75 -3.16 -11.80 -11.28
N THR A 76 -3.18 -10.61 -11.89
CA THR A 76 -3.75 -10.39 -13.23
C THR A 76 -2.93 -11.12 -14.29
N ALA A 77 -1.60 -11.03 -14.20
CA ALA A 77 -0.69 -11.74 -15.10
C ALA A 77 -0.82 -13.26 -14.93
N ASP A 78 -0.88 -13.77 -13.71
CA ASP A 78 -1.02 -15.19 -13.40
C ASP A 78 -2.34 -15.76 -13.95
N SER A 79 -3.44 -15.02 -13.78
CA SER A 79 -4.73 -15.39 -14.37
C SER A 79 -4.67 -15.47 -15.89
N ALA A 80 -4.02 -14.50 -16.54
CA ALA A 80 -3.84 -14.51 -17.99
C ALA A 80 -2.95 -15.67 -18.47
N LEU A 81 -1.89 -15.99 -17.73
CA LEU A 81 -1.03 -17.14 -18.01
C LEU A 81 -1.76 -18.48 -17.81
N GLY A 82 -2.69 -18.54 -16.86
CA GLY A 82 -3.60 -19.68 -16.68
C GLY A 82 -4.43 -19.95 -17.95
N GLU A 83 -5.04 -18.91 -18.52
CA GLU A 83 -5.78 -19.02 -19.78
C GLU A 83 -4.90 -19.43 -20.96
N VAL A 84 -3.69 -18.86 -21.08
CA VAL A 84 -2.71 -19.27 -22.09
C VAL A 84 -2.35 -20.76 -21.94
N THR A 85 -2.15 -21.23 -20.71
CA THR A 85 -1.82 -22.64 -20.42
C THR A 85 -2.96 -23.57 -20.84
N ASN A 86 -4.22 -23.18 -20.58
CA ASN A 86 -5.39 -23.94 -21.00
C ASN A 86 -5.47 -24.06 -22.53
N LEU A 87 -5.26 -22.95 -23.24
CA LEU A 87 -5.25 -22.94 -24.72
C LEU A 87 -4.12 -23.81 -25.29
N LEU A 88 -2.92 -23.76 -24.70
CA LEU A 88 -1.80 -24.61 -25.13
C LEU A 88 -2.08 -26.11 -24.90
N ASN A 89 -2.75 -26.46 -23.79
CA ASN A 89 -3.17 -27.84 -23.55
C ASN A 89 -4.22 -28.30 -24.58
N GLN A 90 -5.16 -27.43 -24.97
CA GLN A 90 -6.11 -27.72 -26.05
C GLN A 90 -5.40 -27.95 -27.38
N VAL A 91 -4.45 -27.07 -27.74
CA VAL A 91 -3.62 -27.24 -28.96
C VAL A 91 -2.88 -28.57 -28.92
N ARG A 92 -2.26 -28.94 -27.79
CA ARG A 92 -1.58 -30.23 -27.63
C ARG A 92 -2.53 -31.41 -27.86
N GLY A 93 -3.77 -31.34 -27.36
CA GLY A 93 -4.79 -32.37 -27.59
C GLY A 93 -5.15 -32.51 -29.07
N LEU A 94 -5.44 -31.39 -29.74
CA LEU A 94 -5.77 -31.34 -31.17
C LEU A 94 -4.64 -31.87 -32.05
N VAL A 95 -3.39 -31.53 -31.72
CA VAL A 95 -2.20 -32.08 -32.41
C VAL A 95 -2.11 -33.59 -32.23
N GLN A 96 -2.31 -34.09 -31.01
CA GLN A 96 -2.26 -35.53 -30.73
C GLN A 96 -3.39 -36.29 -31.46
N GLU A 97 -4.57 -35.69 -31.58
CA GLU A 97 -5.69 -36.21 -32.35
C GLU A 97 -5.38 -36.27 -33.84
N GLY A 98 -4.79 -35.21 -34.41
CA GLY A 98 -4.38 -35.16 -35.82
C GLY A 98 -3.27 -36.16 -36.18
N LEU A 99 -2.47 -36.63 -35.22
CA LEU A 99 -1.47 -37.68 -35.43
C LEU A 99 -2.08 -39.09 -35.56
N ASN A 100 -3.35 -39.30 -35.19
CA ASN A 100 -4.03 -40.58 -35.36
C ASN A 100 -4.44 -40.81 -36.83
N LYS A 101 -3.52 -41.39 -37.61
CA LYS A 101 -3.68 -41.66 -39.05
C LYS A 101 -4.77 -42.67 -39.43
N GLY A 102 -5.34 -43.39 -38.45
CA GLY A 102 -6.25 -44.51 -38.71
C GLY A 102 -7.74 -44.19 -38.65
N ALA A 103 -8.13 -43.01 -38.14
CA ALA A 103 -9.52 -42.75 -37.76
C ALA A 103 -10.09 -41.38 -38.20
N LEU A 104 -9.25 -40.43 -38.63
CA LEU A 104 -9.70 -39.10 -39.06
C LEU A 104 -9.65 -38.94 -40.58
N SER A 105 -10.68 -38.31 -41.13
CA SER A 105 -10.71 -37.80 -42.50
C SER A 105 -9.85 -36.55 -42.68
N GLN A 106 -9.55 -36.22 -43.93
CA GLN A 106 -8.79 -35.01 -44.27
C GLN A 106 -9.51 -33.72 -43.83
N ASP A 107 -10.84 -33.70 -43.91
CA ASP A 107 -11.67 -32.57 -43.51
C ASP A 107 -11.66 -32.37 -41.99
N GLU A 108 -11.67 -33.45 -41.20
CA GLU A 108 -11.54 -33.39 -39.74
C GLU A 108 -10.16 -32.88 -39.32
N ILE A 109 -9.09 -33.30 -40.00
CA ILE A 109 -7.73 -32.78 -39.76
C ILE A 109 -7.67 -31.28 -40.08
N ALA A 110 -8.29 -30.84 -41.18
CA ALA A 110 -8.36 -29.43 -41.53
C ALA A 110 -9.16 -28.60 -40.51
N ALA A 111 -10.26 -29.14 -39.98
CA ALA A 111 -11.04 -28.52 -38.92
C ALA A 111 -10.25 -28.39 -37.61
N ASN A 112 -9.48 -29.42 -37.24
CA ASN A 112 -8.60 -29.39 -36.07
C ASN A 112 -7.47 -28.35 -36.23
N GLN A 113 -6.91 -28.21 -37.43
CA GLN A 113 -5.94 -27.14 -37.71
C GLN A 113 -6.54 -25.74 -37.54
N LEU A 114 -7.78 -25.51 -38.02
CA LEU A 114 -8.47 -24.23 -37.83
C LEU A 114 -8.67 -23.88 -36.36
N GLN A 115 -8.98 -24.88 -35.52
CA GLN A 115 -9.09 -24.68 -34.07
C GLN A 115 -7.72 -24.33 -33.44
N ILE A 116 -6.64 -24.99 -33.86
CA ILE A 116 -5.28 -24.67 -33.42
C ILE A 116 -4.93 -23.22 -33.75
N ASP A 117 -5.19 -22.78 -34.98
CA ASP A 117 -4.89 -21.41 -35.42
C ASP A 117 -5.71 -20.38 -34.61
N THR A 118 -6.96 -20.70 -34.31
CA THR A 118 -7.83 -19.87 -33.46
C THR A 118 -7.31 -19.77 -32.03
N ALA A 119 -6.86 -20.88 -31.45
CA ALA A 119 -6.27 -20.90 -30.11
C ALA A 119 -4.96 -20.10 -30.05
N LEU A 120 -4.10 -20.21 -31.06
CA LEU A 120 -2.87 -19.42 -31.17
C LEU A 120 -3.15 -17.92 -31.32
N SER A 121 -4.16 -17.55 -32.12
CA SER A 121 -4.63 -16.17 -32.23
C SER A 121 -5.16 -15.64 -30.89
N ALA A 122 -5.91 -16.45 -30.15
CA ALA A 122 -6.40 -16.10 -28.82
C ALA A 122 -5.26 -15.87 -27.82
N ILE A 123 -4.21 -16.71 -27.84
CA ILE A 123 -3.00 -16.52 -27.02
C ILE A 123 -2.34 -15.17 -27.33
N ASN A 124 -2.12 -14.85 -28.61
CA ASN A 124 -1.56 -13.57 -29.03
C ASN A 124 -2.42 -12.39 -28.57
N ARG A 125 -3.75 -12.53 -28.64
CA ARG A 125 -4.69 -11.50 -28.18
C ARG A 125 -4.63 -11.31 -26.67
N ILE A 126 -4.55 -12.38 -25.87
CA ILE A 126 -4.39 -12.30 -24.41
C ILE A 126 -3.07 -11.58 -24.10
N SER A 127 -1.97 -11.99 -24.72
CA SER A 127 -0.67 -11.35 -24.52
C SER A 127 -0.67 -9.86 -24.90
N ALA A 128 -1.38 -9.47 -25.95
CA ALA A 128 -1.40 -8.08 -26.41
C ALA A 128 -2.35 -7.15 -25.63
N ASN A 129 -3.37 -7.71 -24.96
CA ASN A 129 -4.45 -6.94 -24.34
C ASN A 129 -4.52 -7.07 -22.81
N THR A 130 -3.85 -8.05 -22.19
CA THR A 130 -3.72 -8.09 -20.73
C THR A 130 -3.03 -6.80 -20.27
N SER A 131 -3.70 -6.09 -19.35
CA SER A 131 -3.16 -4.89 -18.74
C SER A 131 -3.75 -4.71 -17.35
N PHE A 132 -2.98 -4.10 -16.46
CA PHE A 132 -3.47 -3.69 -15.15
C PHE A 132 -3.35 -2.17 -15.04
N ALA A 133 -4.49 -1.50 -14.81
CA ALA A 133 -4.56 -0.05 -14.66
C ALA A 133 -3.94 0.74 -15.84
N GLY A 134 -4.00 0.20 -17.06
CA GLY A 134 -3.52 0.84 -18.28
C GLY A 134 -2.09 0.49 -18.68
N ASP A 135 -1.31 -0.12 -17.78
CA ASP A 135 0.01 -0.66 -18.09
C ASP A 135 -0.11 -2.11 -18.57
N LYS A 136 0.46 -2.39 -19.75
CA LYS A 136 0.54 -3.72 -20.36
C LYS A 136 1.70 -4.51 -19.79
#